data_AF-A0AAU5SIN1-F1
#
_entry.id   AF-A0AAU5SIN1-F1
#
_cell.length_a   1.000
_cell.length_b   1.000
_cell.length_c   1.000
_cell.angle_alpha   90.00
_cell.angle_beta   90.00
_cell.angle_gamma   90.00
#
_symmetry.space_group_name_H-M   'P 1'
#
loop_
_entity.id
_entity.type
_entity.pdbx_description
1 polymer ?
#
loop_
_entity_poly.entity_id
_entity_poly.type
_entity_poly.pdbx_seq_one_letter_code
_entity_poly.pdbx_strand_id
1 'polypeptide(L)'
;MENTPEVTVGGSDGLGLRKVLIDGRPVGSVRSRRELRGLLRRAGLPPDQPVRWFGADDTVWPDRAWRRRAIGSFMVLGLLVTAYPLFRIGLSDSGDALTYGGRIAGFTVLVAALMELAAAAAAVDYWRRRRWSYSGVTVLAGVVLSLVCSILFLSLQIGECFTGYTLIGMALAAWSSVALFRLIRCRAWQGLHVPRRIAIGVIVSTLLAVTNLAYTQLYVPYVMPPVLQSGAEFRDSVLARGGKRMYVTVHLHVKNAGQVPVYVLDSIYWIHGGSASSFSDGKAARDDLIYDGAFVTPVGRVLNPGEEVLQDAVVEINDPQARNYEAIKAQTEVYVIRKDRMTMPADYERSKAVGARISREAGGGDPPNAEYRYRSDISNSSEILNLTRRRQRISVWKVNYGEWPAIVVDVSPPGDRIVFDPVSVYKNQKVIDRYGLTRVRGSMAQMPYRELLDKARSD
;
A
#
# COMPACT_ATOMS: atom_id res chain seq x y z
N MET A 1 55.25 40.51 38.21
CA MET A 1 53.90 40.03 38.55
C MET A 1 53.59 38.90 37.58
N GLU A 2 53.52 37.67 38.06
CA GLU A 2 53.12 36.53 37.23
C GLU A 2 51.69 36.77 36.73
N ASN A 3 51.48 36.72 35.42
CA ASN A 3 50.15 36.84 34.82
C ASN A 3 49.34 35.60 35.18
N THR A 4 48.55 35.68 36.24
CA THR A 4 47.61 34.61 36.60
C THR A 4 46.55 34.50 35.50
N PRO A 5 46.34 33.32 34.90
CA PRO A 5 45.40 33.17 33.79
C PRO A 5 43.96 33.51 34.19
N GLU A 6 43.28 34.31 33.36
CA GLU A 6 41.92 34.78 33.62
C GLU A 6 40.93 33.69 33.22
N VAL A 7 40.28 33.07 34.22
CA VAL A 7 39.21 32.09 33.99
C VAL A 7 37.88 32.80 34.01
N THR A 8 37.19 32.81 32.86
CA THR A 8 35.87 33.40 32.72
C THR A 8 34.82 32.32 32.44
N VAL A 9 33.77 32.29 33.25
CA VAL A 9 32.62 31.39 33.06
C VAL A 9 31.44 32.20 32.57
N GLY A 10 30.99 31.91 31.35
CA GLY A 10 29.85 32.57 30.72
C GLY A 10 28.51 32.18 31.37
N GLY A 11 27.45 32.88 30.94
CA GLY A 11 26.09 32.60 31.36
C GLY A 11 25.65 31.18 30.97
N SER A 12 24.72 30.63 31.75
CA SER A 12 24.10 29.34 31.44
C SER A 12 23.30 29.43 30.15
N ASP A 13 23.46 28.43 29.28
CA ASP A 13 22.48 28.19 28.23
C ASP A 13 21.16 27.64 28.80
N GLY A 14 20.14 27.49 27.95
CA GLY A 14 18.84 26.95 28.34
C GLY A 14 18.84 25.50 28.85
N LEU A 15 20.00 24.82 28.87
CA LEU A 15 20.20 23.44 29.32
C LEU A 15 21.20 23.32 30.48
N GLY A 16 21.67 24.44 31.04
CA GLY A 16 22.60 24.45 32.17
C GLY A 16 24.08 24.44 31.80
N LEU A 17 24.44 24.50 30.51
CA LEU A 17 25.83 24.53 30.05
C LEU A 17 26.39 25.94 30.18
N ARG A 18 27.54 26.08 30.82
CA ARG A 18 28.30 27.33 30.86
C ARG A 18 29.59 27.17 30.08
N LYS A 19 29.87 28.08 29.14
CA LYS A 19 31.15 28.11 28.41
C LYS A 19 32.25 28.60 29.35
N VAL A 20 33.39 27.93 29.33
CA VAL A 20 34.58 28.30 30.11
C VAL A 20 35.65 28.81 29.15
N LEU A 21 36.10 30.04 29.41
CA LEU A 21 37.18 30.70 28.68
C LEU A 21 38.37 30.80 29.62
N ILE A 22 39.57 30.48 29.13
CA ILE A 22 40.84 30.72 29.83
C ILE A 22 41.64 31.67 28.94
N ASP A 23 42.00 32.84 29.46
CA ASP A 23 42.66 33.93 28.72
C ASP A 23 41.93 34.28 27.42
N GLY A 24 40.60 34.37 27.51
CA GLY A 24 39.71 34.66 26.38
C GLY A 24 39.53 33.53 25.36
N ARG A 25 40.22 32.39 25.52
CA ARG A 25 40.10 31.23 24.61
C ARG A 25 39.10 30.21 25.16
N PRO A 26 38.17 29.68 24.34
CA PRO A 26 37.21 28.69 24.81
C PRO A 26 37.89 27.34 25.05
N VAL A 27 37.95 26.92 26.32
CA VAL A 27 38.61 25.66 26.71
C VAL A 27 37.61 24.52 26.88
N GLY A 28 36.34 24.84 27.15
CA GLY A 28 35.28 23.85 27.13
C GLY A 28 33.97 24.38 27.70
N SER A 29 33.12 23.48 28.15
CA SER A 29 31.85 23.84 28.77
C SER A 29 31.53 22.88 29.91
N VAL A 30 30.92 23.42 30.97
CA VAL A 30 30.70 22.71 32.23
C VAL A 30 29.30 22.97 32.76
N ARG A 31 28.75 21.99 33.49
CA ARG A 31 27.39 22.02 34.05
C ARG A 31 27.35 21.96 35.57
N SER A 32 28.49 21.67 36.19
CA SER A 32 28.61 21.59 37.63
C SER A 32 29.98 22.06 38.09
N ARG A 33 30.07 22.43 39.37
CA ARG A 33 31.34 22.77 40.02
C ARG A 33 32.37 21.64 39.95
N ARG A 34 31.93 20.37 39.99
CA ARG A 34 32.81 19.20 39.83
C ARG A 34 33.42 19.14 38.43
N GLU A 35 32.62 19.38 37.39
CA GLU A 35 33.11 19.43 36.01
C GLU A 35 34.04 20.62 35.78
N LEU A 36 33.74 21.79 36.36
CA LEU A 36 34.62 22.95 36.33
C LEU A 36 35.98 22.63 36.94
N ARG A 37 36.02 22.08 38.15
CA ARG A 37 37.27 21.64 38.80
C ARG A 37 38.02 20.60 37.96
N GLY A 38 37.31 19.64 37.38
CA GLY A 38 37.89 18.63 36.50
C GLY A 38 38.43 19.19 35.18
N LEU A 39 37.86 20.28 34.67
CA LEU A 39 38.33 20.99 33.48
C LEU A 39 39.55 21.86 33.81
N LEU A 40 39.52 22.61 34.92
CA LEU A 40 40.64 23.42 35.38
C LEU A 40 41.87 22.56 35.68
N ARG A 41 41.67 21.42 36.36
CA ARG A 41 42.75 20.45 36.63
C ARG A 41 43.38 19.92 35.33
N ARG A 42 42.56 19.66 34.30
CA ARG A 42 43.06 19.24 32.97
C ARG A 42 43.79 20.34 32.22
N ALA A 43 43.49 21.60 32.51
CA ALA A 43 44.18 22.76 31.99
C ALA A 43 45.42 23.16 32.81
N GLY A 44 45.79 22.38 33.85
CA GLY A 44 46.95 22.66 34.71
C GLY A 44 46.72 23.75 35.75
N LEU A 45 45.47 24.17 35.97
CA LEU A 45 45.13 25.24 36.91
C LEU A 45 44.74 24.70 38.29
N PRO A 46 45.07 25.43 39.38
CA PRO A 46 44.64 25.07 40.72
C PRO A 46 43.11 25.13 40.83
N PRO A 47 42.49 24.26 41.64
CA PRO A 47 41.03 24.17 41.76
C PRO A 47 40.37 25.43 42.36
N ASP A 48 41.17 26.27 43.01
CA ASP A 48 40.74 27.48 43.72
C ASP A 48 41.09 28.77 42.96
N GLN A 49 41.48 28.64 41.67
CA GLN A 49 41.71 29.76 40.77
C GLN A 49 40.50 30.73 40.79
N PRO A 50 40.70 32.04 40.94
CA PRO A 50 39.59 33.00 40.94
C PRO A 50 38.87 32.96 39.59
N VAL A 51 37.55 32.74 39.64
CA VAL A 51 36.69 32.63 38.45
C VAL A 51 35.84 33.88 38.31
N ARG A 52 35.92 34.52 37.14
CA ARG A 52 35.04 35.63 36.78
C ARG A 52 33.75 35.09 36.18
N TRP A 53 32.62 35.41 36.80
CA TRP A 53 31.30 34.93 36.39
C TRP A 53 30.56 35.97 35.57
N PHE A 54 30.12 35.62 34.37
CA PHE A 54 29.21 36.46 33.57
C PHE A 54 27.77 35.94 33.69
N GLY A 55 26.89 36.72 34.32
CA GLY A 55 25.44 36.52 34.34
C GLY A 55 24.85 35.78 35.55
N ALA A 56 25.60 34.91 36.23
CA ALA A 56 25.19 34.25 37.48
C ALA A 56 26.41 33.69 38.23
N ASP A 57 26.34 33.63 39.55
CA ASP A 57 27.41 33.23 40.49
C ASP A 57 27.63 31.69 40.58
N ASP A 58 28.53 31.27 41.47
CA ASP A 58 28.92 29.86 41.67
C ASP A 58 27.90 29.04 42.45
N THR A 59 26.92 29.70 43.09
CA THR A 59 25.86 29.08 43.89
C THR A 59 24.71 28.59 43.03
N VAL A 60 24.44 29.25 41.89
CA VAL A 60 23.33 28.90 41.00
C VAL A 60 23.81 28.06 39.81
N TRP A 61 23.80 26.74 39.97
CA TRP A 61 23.92 25.81 38.84
C TRP A 61 22.53 25.36 38.39
N PRO A 62 21.95 25.92 37.31
CA PRO A 62 20.59 25.59 36.89
C PRO A 62 20.44 24.15 36.33
N ASP A 63 21.44 23.28 36.49
CA ASP A 63 21.41 21.92 35.98
C ASP A 63 20.41 21.05 36.76
N ARG A 64 19.18 20.98 36.25
CA ARG A 64 18.21 19.96 36.63
C ARG A 64 18.53 18.65 35.90
N ALA A 65 19.57 17.95 36.36
CA ALA A 65 20.11 16.76 35.70
C ALA A 65 19.05 15.66 35.43
N TRP A 66 18.15 15.43 36.39
CA TRP A 66 17.03 14.50 36.23
C TRP A 66 16.08 14.91 35.12
N ARG A 67 15.66 16.18 35.09
CA ARG A 67 14.80 16.73 34.04
C ARG A 67 15.46 16.62 32.66
N ARG A 68 16.77 16.92 32.57
CA ARG A 68 17.53 16.79 31.33
C ARG A 68 17.57 15.34 30.84
N ARG A 69 17.88 14.38 31.72
CA ARG A 69 17.90 12.95 31.38
C ARG A 69 16.52 12.45 30.98
N ALA A 70 15.47 12.88 31.66
CA ALA A 70 14.10 12.53 31.32
C ALA A 70 13.72 13.05 29.92
N ILE A 71 14.01 14.33 29.61
CA ILE A 71 13.76 14.90 28.29
C ILE A 71 14.59 14.18 27.21
N GLY A 72 15.88 13.96 27.46
CA GLY A 72 16.74 13.23 26.52
C GLY A 72 16.24 11.81 26.26
N SER A 73 15.81 11.09 27.30
CA SER A 73 15.27 9.74 27.17
C SER A 73 13.93 9.74 26.42
N PHE A 74 13.06 10.71 26.69
CA PHE A 74 11.81 10.92 25.97
C PHE A 74 12.01 11.20 24.48
N MET A 75 13.05 11.98 24.13
CA MET A 75 13.41 12.26 22.75
C MET A 75 13.94 11.00 22.05
N VAL A 76 14.89 10.31 22.67
CA VAL A 76 15.48 9.08 22.11
C VAL A 76 14.42 8.01 21.92
N LEU A 77 13.56 7.80 22.92
CA LEU A 77 12.52 6.78 22.85
C LEU A 77 11.55 7.05 21.70
N GLY A 78 11.06 8.28 21.55
CA GLY A 78 10.11 8.57 20.46
C GLY A 78 10.75 8.49 19.07
N LEU A 79 12.01 8.92 18.90
CA LEU A 79 12.74 8.73 17.63
C LEU A 79 12.92 7.25 17.30
N LEU A 80 13.26 6.40 18.29
CA LEU A 80 13.38 4.96 18.09
C LEU A 80 12.02 4.29 17.78
N VAL A 81 10.96 4.71 18.48
CA VAL A 81 9.59 4.20 18.23
C VAL A 81 9.10 4.62 16.85
N THR A 82 9.49 5.78 16.33
CA THR A 82 9.22 6.18 14.93
C THR A 82 10.11 5.43 13.94
N ALA A 83 11.39 5.22 14.26
CA ALA A 83 12.34 4.54 13.38
C ALA A 83 11.93 3.08 13.12
N TYR A 84 11.40 2.38 14.13
CA TYR A 84 11.01 0.97 14.03
C TYR A 84 9.98 0.68 12.91
N PRO A 85 8.79 1.31 12.86
CA PRO A 85 7.84 1.09 11.79
C PRO A 85 8.38 1.56 10.43
N LEU A 86 9.10 2.68 10.36
CA LEU A 86 9.72 3.13 9.11
C LEU A 86 10.73 2.09 8.59
N PHE A 87 11.56 1.54 9.48
CA PHE A 87 12.53 0.51 9.10
C PHE A 87 11.84 -0.75 8.60
N ARG A 88 10.79 -1.22 9.30
CA ARG A 88 10.02 -2.40 8.88
C ARG A 88 9.33 -2.19 7.53
N ILE A 89 8.65 -1.05 7.36
CA ILE A 89 7.98 -0.69 6.10
C ILE A 89 9.00 -0.58 4.98
N GLY A 90 10.09 0.16 5.19
CA GLY A 90 11.13 0.37 4.19
C GLY A 90 11.80 -0.93 3.76
N LEU A 91 12.08 -1.83 4.71
CA LEU A 91 12.65 -3.15 4.41
C LEU A 91 11.70 -4.01 3.58
N SER A 92 10.43 -4.13 3.99
CA SER A 92 9.42 -4.91 3.27
C SER A 92 9.17 -4.35 1.87
N ASP A 93 8.98 -3.03 1.73
CA ASP A 93 8.71 -2.40 0.43
C ASP A 93 9.94 -2.41 -0.49
N SER A 94 11.16 -2.36 0.05
CA SER A 94 12.37 -2.41 -0.78
C SER A 94 12.58 -3.78 -1.45
N GLY A 95 12.18 -4.87 -0.78
CA GLY A 95 12.32 -6.24 -1.29
C GLY A 95 11.09 -6.73 -2.05
N ASP A 96 9.90 -6.50 -1.48
CA ASP A 96 8.67 -7.20 -1.88
C ASP A 96 7.69 -6.33 -2.67
N ALA A 97 7.97 -5.03 -2.85
CA ALA A 97 7.06 -4.17 -3.60
C ALA A 97 6.92 -4.61 -5.06
N LEU A 98 5.68 -4.57 -5.54
CA LEU A 98 5.28 -5.06 -6.87
C LEU A 98 5.75 -4.19 -8.02
N THR A 99 6.06 -2.91 -7.75
CA THR A 99 6.46 -1.94 -8.77
C THR A 99 7.83 -1.36 -8.44
N TYR A 100 8.55 -0.95 -9.49
CA TYR A 100 9.81 -0.23 -9.34
C TYR A 100 9.64 1.05 -8.49
N GLY A 101 8.52 1.77 -8.69
CA GLY A 101 8.15 2.91 -7.87
C GLY A 101 8.04 2.55 -6.39
N GLY A 102 7.30 1.47 -6.07
CA GLY A 102 7.15 0.98 -4.70
C GLY A 102 8.49 0.64 -4.03
N ARG A 103 9.43 0.04 -4.77
CA ARG A 103 10.79 -0.24 -4.26
C ARG A 103 11.56 1.03 -3.94
N ILE A 104 11.49 2.05 -4.80
CA ILE A 104 12.10 3.37 -4.53
C ILE A 104 11.48 4.02 -3.29
N ALA A 105 10.15 3.94 -3.12
CA ALA A 105 9.50 4.38 -1.89
C ALA A 105 10.06 3.63 -0.68
N GLY A 106 10.16 2.30 -0.74
CA GLY A 106 10.75 1.47 0.30
C GLY A 106 12.14 1.93 0.71
N PHE A 107 13.04 2.13 -0.27
CA PHE A 107 14.38 2.69 -0.01
C PHE A 107 14.34 4.08 0.60
N THR A 108 13.45 4.95 0.15
CA THR A 108 13.30 6.31 0.69
C THR A 108 12.86 6.28 2.15
N VAL A 109 11.89 5.40 2.48
CA VAL A 109 11.42 5.18 3.85
C VAL A 109 12.54 4.57 4.72
N LEU A 110 13.37 3.67 4.16
CA LEU A 110 14.52 3.10 4.85
C LEU A 110 15.58 4.16 5.19
N VAL A 111 15.87 5.08 4.25
CA VAL A 111 16.75 6.23 4.49
C VAL A 111 16.18 7.13 5.59
N ALA A 112 14.85 7.38 5.58
CA ALA A 112 14.20 8.10 6.66
C ALA A 112 14.38 7.42 8.03
N ALA A 113 14.24 6.10 8.09
CA ALA A 113 14.50 5.33 9.31
C ALA A 113 15.95 5.47 9.80
N LEU A 114 16.93 5.42 8.90
CA LEU A 114 18.34 5.64 9.24
C LEU A 114 18.60 7.07 9.74
N MET A 115 17.94 8.07 9.17
CA MET A 115 18.01 9.45 9.65
C MET A 115 17.43 9.58 11.06
N GLU A 116 16.34 8.88 11.39
CA GLU A 116 15.77 8.85 12.74
C GLU A 116 16.73 8.18 13.75
N LEU A 117 17.41 7.10 13.36
CA LEU A 117 18.44 6.46 14.20
C LEU A 117 19.64 7.41 14.44
N ALA A 118 20.09 8.11 13.41
CA ALA A 118 21.13 9.13 13.55
C ALA A 118 20.68 10.29 14.45
N ALA A 119 19.43 10.72 14.35
CA ALA A 119 18.83 11.72 15.23
C ALA A 119 18.74 11.22 16.68
N ALA A 120 18.41 9.95 16.91
CA ALA A 120 18.39 9.35 18.25
C ALA A 120 19.80 9.34 18.87
N ALA A 121 20.83 8.95 18.11
CA ALA A 121 22.23 9.04 18.55
C ALA A 121 22.65 10.49 18.84
N ALA A 122 22.25 11.43 17.98
CA ALA A 122 22.47 12.86 18.18
C ALA A 122 21.73 13.41 19.41
N ALA A 123 20.56 12.87 19.77
CA ALA A 123 19.84 13.24 20.99
C ALA A 123 20.60 12.78 22.24
N VAL A 124 21.18 11.57 22.23
CA VAL A 124 22.06 11.12 23.31
C VAL A 124 23.25 12.06 23.46
N ASP A 125 23.89 12.44 22.35
CA ASP A 125 24.99 13.42 22.42
C ASP A 125 24.51 14.78 22.93
N TYR A 126 23.47 15.38 22.33
CA TYR A 126 22.98 16.71 22.66
C TYR A 126 22.63 16.87 24.15
N TRP A 127 21.90 15.91 24.73
CA TRP A 127 21.52 15.96 26.15
C TRP A 127 22.61 15.46 27.10
N ARG A 128 23.58 14.64 26.66
CA ARG A 128 24.62 14.07 27.55
C ARG A 128 25.98 14.75 27.46
N ARG A 129 26.61 14.84 26.27
CA ARG A 129 28.03 15.26 26.12
C ARG A 129 28.21 16.49 25.22
N ARG A 130 27.28 16.72 24.28
CA ARG A 130 27.27 17.79 23.28
C ARG A 130 28.60 17.95 22.58
N ARG A 131 29.23 16.82 22.23
CA ARG A 131 30.54 16.80 21.57
C ARG A 131 30.41 17.26 20.12
N TRP A 132 29.26 17.02 19.48
CA TRP A 132 29.01 17.43 18.10
C TRP A 132 28.26 18.76 18.05
N SER A 133 28.82 19.72 17.31
CA SER A 133 28.22 21.05 17.08
C SER A 133 26.86 20.97 16.40
N TYR A 134 26.65 19.95 15.57
CA TYR A 134 25.41 19.74 14.79
C TYR A 134 24.35 18.90 15.51
N SER A 135 24.63 18.34 16.69
CA SER A 135 23.74 17.41 17.41
C SER A 135 22.32 17.96 17.57
N GLY A 136 22.16 19.23 17.97
CA GLY A 136 20.84 19.85 18.13
C GLY A 136 20.04 20.02 16.84
N VAL A 137 20.74 20.25 15.72
CA VAL A 137 20.11 20.40 14.39
C VAL A 137 19.67 19.05 13.87
N THR A 138 20.52 18.02 14.02
CA THR A 138 20.19 16.65 13.61
C THR A 138 18.97 16.13 14.36
N VAL A 139 18.86 16.39 15.67
CA VAL A 139 17.66 16.06 16.44
C VAL A 139 16.44 16.82 15.93
N LEU A 140 16.57 18.12 15.67
CA LEU A 140 15.47 18.93 15.15
C LEU A 140 14.97 18.39 13.80
N ALA A 141 15.88 18.03 12.91
CA ALA A 141 15.55 17.43 11.62
C ALA A 141 14.81 16.09 11.78
N GLY A 142 15.29 15.21 12.66
CA GLY A 142 14.61 13.94 12.97
C GLY A 142 13.20 14.14 13.54
N VAL A 143 13.02 15.06 14.49
CA VAL A 143 11.69 15.34 15.06
C VAL A 143 10.72 15.91 14.01
N VAL A 144 11.20 16.77 13.10
CA VAL A 144 10.39 17.28 11.97
C VAL A 144 10.03 16.17 11.01
N LEU A 145 10.99 15.30 10.66
CA LEU A 145 10.76 14.14 9.82
C LEU A 145 9.71 13.20 10.44
N SER A 146 9.85 12.87 11.72
CA SER A 146 8.88 12.06 12.47
C SER A 146 7.48 12.67 12.47
N LEU A 147 7.37 14.00 12.64
CA LEU A 147 6.08 14.69 12.58
C LEU A 147 5.44 14.55 11.19
N VAL A 148 6.23 14.73 10.14
CA VAL A 148 5.76 14.64 8.75
C VAL A 148 5.36 13.21 8.40
N CYS A 149 6.17 12.21 8.76
CA CYS A 149 5.82 10.80 8.61
C CYS A 149 4.53 10.46 9.37
N SER A 150 4.35 10.98 10.60
CA SER A 150 3.15 10.73 11.40
C SER A 150 1.90 11.36 10.75
N ILE A 151 2.01 12.59 10.25
CA ILE A 151 0.92 13.27 9.54
C ILE A 151 0.57 12.51 8.26
N LEU A 152 1.56 12.16 7.44
CA LEU A 152 1.32 11.39 6.20
C LEU A 152 0.68 10.04 6.49
N PHE A 153 1.15 9.34 7.52
CA PHE A 153 0.58 8.07 7.96
C PHE A 153 -0.89 8.21 8.39
N LEU A 154 -1.24 9.27 9.12
CA LEU A 154 -2.63 9.58 9.48
C LEU A 154 -3.47 9.98 8.26
N SER A 155 -2.91 10.76 7.34
CA SER A 155 -3.60 11.15 6.09
C SER A 155 -3.98 9.94 5.25
N LEU A 156 -3.13 8.90 5.20
CA LEU A 156 -3.43 7.64 4.50
C LEU A 156 -4.59 6.85 5.11
N GLN A 157 -4.98 7.16 6.34
CA GLN A 157 -6.10 6.52 7.03
C GLN A 157 -7.41 7.32 6.92
N ILE A 158 -7.40 8.50 6.29
CA ILE A 158 -8.62 9.26 6.05
C ILE A 158 -9.55 8.44 5.13
N GLY A 159 -10.76 8.16 5.61
CA GLY A 159 -11.74 7.32 4.88
C GLY A 159 -11.56 5.80 5.07
N GLU A 160 -10.62 5.38 5.92
CA GLU A 160 -10.46 4.00 6.36
C GLU A 160 -10.96 3.83 7.82
N CYS A 161 -11.14 2.58 8.25
CA CYS A 161 -11.55 2.29 9.63
C CYS A 161 -10.42 2.60 10.62
N PHE A 162 -10.81 3.02 11.83
CA PHE A 162 -9.88 3.25 12.93
C PHE A 162 -9.14 1.94 13.29
N THR A 163 -7.82 1.95 13.23
CA THR A 163 -6.97 0.79 13.59
C THR A 163 -6.06 1.11 14.77
N GLY A 164 -5.44 0.09 15.36
CA GLY A 164 -4.42 0.31 16.39
C GLY A 164 -3.25 1.17 15.90
N TYR A 165 -2.93 1.11 14.61
CA TYR A 165 -1.92 1.97 14.00
C TYR A 165 -2.34 3.45 13.96
N THR A 166 -3.63 3.75 13.89
CA THR A 166 -4.14 5.13 14.01
C THR A 166 -3.81 5.73 15.38
N LEU A 167 -3.97 4.96 16.46
CA LEU A 167 -3.57 5.39 17.80
C LEU A 167 -2.07 5.64 17.89
N ILE A 168 -1.26 4.75 17.32
CA ILE A 168 0.21 4.92 17.27
C ILE A 168 0.57 6.19 16.50
N GLY A 169 -0.04 6.42 15.33
CA GLY A 169 0.16 7.62 14.52
C GLY A 169 -0.20 8.91 15.27
N MET A 170 -1.35 8.93 15.96
CA MET A 170 -1.76 10.08 16.79
C MET A 170 -0.81 10.32 17.97
N ALA A 171 -0.38 9.25 18.65
CA ALA A 171 0.57 9.35 19.75
C ALA A 171 1.93 9.89 19.27
N LEU A 172 2.42 9.43 18.12
CA LEU A 172 3.66 9.92 17.51
C LEU A 172 3.55 11.37 17.00
N ALA A 173 2.41 11.75 16.42
CA ALA A 173 2.14 13.13 16.01
C ALA A 173 2.10 14.09 17.22
N ALA A 174 1.45 13.68 18.31
CA ALA A 174 1.42 14.45 19.55
C ALA A 174 2.82 14.54 20.19
N TRP A 175 3.53 13.41 20.27
CA TRP A 175 4.91 13.35 20.77
C TRP A 175 5.84 14.28 19.98
N SER A 176 5.83 14.18 18.65
CA SER A 176 6.71 14.96 17.77
C SER A 176 6.36 16.45 17.82
N SER A 177 5.09 16.81 17.96
CA SER A 177 4.65 18.20 18.19
C SER A 177 5.19 18.77 19.50
N VAL A 178 5.09 18.02 20.61
CA VAL A 178 5.64 18.41 21.92
C VAL A 178 7.16 18.51 21.85
N ALA A 179 7.82 17.55 21.23
CA ALA A 179 9.27 17.52 21.04
C ALA A 179 9.75 18.73 20.22
N LEU A 180 9.07 19.03 19.12
CA LEU A 180 9.36 20.17 18.26
C LEU A 180 9.21 21.49 19.02
N PHE A 181 8.09 21.68 19.73
CA PHE A 181 7.87 22.86 20.56
C PHE A 181 8.99 23.05 21.61
N ARG A 182 9.43 21.95 22.24
CA ARG A 182 10.53 21.98 23.22
C ARG A 182 11.86 22.36 22.57
N LEU A 183 12.20 21.79 21.42
CA LEU A 183 13.43 22.09 20.69
C LEU A 183 13.47 23.54 20.20
N ILE A 184 12.33 24.06 19.73
CA ILE A 184 12.17 25.46 19.33
C ILE A 184 12.40 26.38 20.55
N ARG A 185 11.77 26.08 21.68
CA ARG A 185 11.94 26.86 22.91
C ARG A 185 13.36 26.81 23.47
N CYS A 186 14.05 25.66 23.35
CA CYS A 186 15.45 25.49 23.73
C CYS A 186 16.44 26.06 22.70
N ARG A 187 15.96 26.64 21.59
CA ARG A 187 16.76 27.22 20.52
C ARG A 187 17.83 26.24 20.01
N ALA A 188 17.46 24.98 19.80
CA ALA A 188 18.39 23.92 19.36
C ALA A 188 19.14 24.27 18.05
N TRP A 189 18.58 25.19 17.25
CA TRP A 189 19.18 25.73 16.03
C TRP A 189 20.39 26.67 16.23
N GLN A 190 20.71 27.12 17.45
CA GLN A 190 21.80 28.08 17.68
C GLN A 190 23.20 27.54 17.36
N GLY A 191 23.36 26.24 17.12
CA GLY A 191 24.62 25.63 16.69
C GLY A 191 24.97 25.81 15.20
N LEU A 192 24.04 26.29 14.37
CA LEU A 192 24.28 26.50 12.93
C LEU A 192 25.14 27.74 12.69
N HIS A 193 26.35 27.53 12.13
CA HIS A 193 27.17 28.60 11.55
C HIS A 193 26.62 29.09 10.19
N VAL A 194 25.79 28.29 9.53
CA VAL A 194 25.19 28.62 8.24
C VAL A 194 24.07 29.65 8.43
N PRO A 195 23.92 30.66 7.55
CA PRO A 195 22.83 31.63 7.65
C PRO A 195 21.48 30.92 7.69
N ARG A 196 20.68 31.22 8.73
CA ARG A 196 19.41 30.54 9.06
C ARG A 196 18.47 30.36 7.87
N ARG A 197 18.48 31.30 6.93
CA ARG A 197 17.61 31.30 5.74
C ARG A 197 17.92 30.15 4.78
N ILE A 198 19.19 29.78 4.62
CA ILE A 198 19.60 28.72 3.68
C ILE A 198 19.21 27.34 4.24
N ALA A 199 19.46 27.09 5.53
CA ALA A 199 19.12 25.82 6.16
C ALA A 199 17.60 25.57 6.19
N ILE A 200 16.79 26.62 6.46
CA ILE A 200 15.33 26.52 6.40
C ILE A 200 14.86 26.20 4.98
N GLY A 201 15.42 26.88 3.97
CA GLY A 201 15.09 26.62 2.56
C GLY A 201 15.35 25.17 2.16
N VAL A 202 16.52 24.62 2.50
CA VAL A 202 16.86 23.23 2.19
C VAL A 202 15.92 22.24 2.88
N ILE A 203 15.61 22.44 4.16
CA ILE A 203 14.69 21.56 4.90
C ILE A 203 13.30 21.60 4.28
N VAL A 204 12.75 22.80 4.01
CA VAL A 204 11.41 22.96 3.42
C VAL A 204 11.35 22.35 2.02
N SER A 205 12.35 22.59 1.18
CA SER A 205 12.41 22.02 -0.17
C SER A 205 12.54 20.50 -0.15
N THR A 206 13.35 19.95 0.76
CA THR A 206 13.47 18.49 0.93
C THR A 206 12.14 17.89 1.38
N LEU A 207 11.44 18.56 2.30
CA LEU A 207 10.14 18.12 2.78
C LEU A 207 9.08 18.13 1.67
N LEU A 208 9.04 19.20 0.87
CA LEU A 208 8.16 19.34 -0.29
C LEU A 208 8.47 18.27 -1.34
N ALA A 209 9.75 18.03 -1.63
CA ALA A 209 10.16 17.00 -2.58
C ALA A 209 9.76 15.59 -2.12
N VAL A 210 9.98 15.26 -0.84
CA VAL A 210 9.56 13.97 -0.26
C VAL A 210 8.04 13.82 -0.26
N THR A 211 7.32 14.88 0.10
CA THR A 211 5.85 14.88 0.12
C THR A 211 5.28 14.73 -1.29
N ASN A 212 5.86 15.41 -2.27
CA ASN A 212 5.43 15.32 -3.67
C ASN A 212 5.76 13.95 -4.27
N LEU A 213 6.93 13.38 -3.95
CA LEU A 213 7.29 12.03 -4.36
C LEU A 213 6.35 10.99 -3.74
N ALA A 214 6.06 11.10 -2.44
CA ALA A 214 5.08 10.26 -1.76
C ALA A 214 3.69 10.40 -2.41
N TYR A 215 3.23 11.62 -2.67
CA TYR A 215 1.95 11.89 -3.34
C TYR A 215 1.90 11.26 -4.74
N THR A 216 2.96 11.39 -5.52
CA THR A 216 3.02 10.86 -6.89
C THR A 216 2.99 9.33 -6.90
N GLN A 217 3.65 8.69 -5.92
CA GLN A 217 3.66 7.23 -5.82
C GLN A 217 2.38 6.65 -5.19
N LEU A 218 1.76 7.37 -4.25
CA LEU A 218 0.51 6.93 -3.60
C LEU A 218 -0.73 7.19 -4.45
N TYR A 219 -0.74 8.27 -5.24
CA TYR A 219 -1.93 8.77 -5.93
C TYR A 219 -1.84 8.68 -7.46
N VAL A 220 -0.62 8.66 -8.04
CA VAL A 220 -0.41 8.83 -9.50
C VAL A 220 0.21 7.61 -10.20
N PRO A 221 -0.29 6.39 -10.05
CA PRO A 221 -0.36 5.51 -11.21
C PRO A 221 -1.71 5.81 -11.83
N TYR A 222 -1.70 6.74 -12.79
CA TYR A 222 -2.85 7.13 -13.58
C TYR A 222 -3.67 5.90 -13.98
N VAL A 223 -4.96 5.98 -13.69
CA VAL A 223 -5.92 4.88 -13.57
C VAL A 223 -6.36 4.46 -14.96
N MET A 224 -5.46 3.87 -15.75
CA MET A 224 -5.95 3.15 -16.93
C MET A 224 -6.52 1.80 -16.46
N PRO A 225 -7.82 1.54 -16.73
CA PRO A 225 -8.37 0.22 -16.51
C PRO A 225 -7.58 -0.80 -17.33
N PRO A 226 -7.50 -2.06 -16.89
CA PRO A 226 -6.88 -3.10 -17.69
C PRO A 226 -7.61 -3.19 -19.03
N VAL A 227 -6.85 -3.20 -20.13
CA VAL A 227 -7.39 -3.36 -21.46
C VAL A 227 -7.33 -4.84 -21.81
N LEU A 228 -8.44 -5.55 -21.67
CA LEU A 228 -8.55 -6.93 -22.16
C LEU A 228 -9.47 -7.00 -23.36
N GLN A 229 -9.08 -7.87 -24.29
CA GLN A 229 -9.89 -8.30 -25.41
C GLN A 229 -10.30 -9.74 -25.11
N SER A 230 -11.60 -10.02 -25.15
CA SER A 230 -12.14 -11.35 -24.94
C SER A 230 -13.13 -11.62 -26.06
N GLY A 231 -13.27 -12.87 -26.47
CA GLY A 231 -14.17 -13.22 -27.56
C GLY A 231 -14.41 -14.71 -27.69
N ALA A 232 -15.36 -15.04 -28.54
CA ALA A 232 -15.68 -16.40 -28.96
C ALA A 232 -15.84 -16.43 -30.47
N GLU A 233 -15.49 -17.55 -31.10
CA GLU A 233 -15.67 -17.80 -32.53
C GLU A 233 -16.11 -19.25 -32.74
N PHE A 234 -17.11 -19.49 -33.59
CA PHE A 234 -17.48 -20.85 -33.98
C PHE A 234 -16.49 -21.37 -35.03
N ARG A 235 -15.95 -22.58 -34.82
CA ARG A 235 -15.03 -23.25 -35.74
C ARG A 235 -15.78 -24.30 -36.56
N ASP A 236 -15.68 -25.55 -36.12
CA ASP A 236 -16.24 -26.71 -36.79
C ASP A 236 -17.45 -27.23 -36.02
N SER A 237 -18.30 -27.96 -36.73
CA SER A 237 -19.44 -28.67 -36.15
C SER A 237 -19.49 -30.06 -36.76
N VAL A 238 -19.68 -31.09 -35.95
CA VAL A 238 -19.71 -32.49 -36.40
C VAL A 238 -20.94 -33.19 -35.86
N LEU A 239 -21.66 -33.92 -36.71
CA LEU A 239 -22.81 -34.69 -36.30
C LEU A 239 -22.38 -36.11 -35.86
N ALA A 240 -22.80 -36.53 -34.67
CA ALA A 240 -22.53 -37.88 -34.18
C ALA A 240 -23.25 -38.94 -35.02
N ARG A 241 -22.69 -40.14 -35.09
CA ARG A 241 -23.33 -41.29 -35.76
C ARG A 241 -24.75 -41.50 -35.24
N GLY A 242 -25.73 -41.42 -36.15
CA GLY A 242 -27.15 -41.54 -35.84
C GLY A 242 -27.89 -40.20 -35.63
N GLY A 243 -27.22 -39.04 -35.77
CA GLY A 243 -27.87 -37.73 -35.86
C GLY A 243 -28.48 -37.17 -34.57
N LYS A 244 -28.33 -37.88 -33.44
CA LYS A 244 -28.93 -37.50 -32.15
C LYS A 244 -28.11 -36.48 -31.37
N ARG A 245 -26.85 -36.24 -31.75
CA ARG A 245 -25.94 -35.31 -31.07
C ARG A 245 -25.15 -34.55 -32.11
N MET A 246 -25.01 -33.25 -31.93
CA MET A 246 -24.11 -32.39 -32.69
C MET A 246 -23.07 -31.83 -31.75
N TYR A 247 -21.80 -31.92 -32.12
CA TYR A 247 -20.70 -31.30 -31.41
C TYR A 247 -20.32 -30.01 -32.13
N VAL A 248 -20.31 -28.89 -31.41
CA VAL A 248 -19.92 -27.58 -31.94
C VAL A 248 -18.66 -27.13 -31.22
N THR A 249 -17.60 -26.86 -31.97
CA THR A 249 -16.34 -26.35 -31.44
C THR A 249 -16.39 -24.82 -31.42
N VAL A 250 -16.18 -24.26 -30.24
CA VAL A 250 -16.09 -22.81 -30.02
C VAL A 250 -14.70 -22.46 -29.56
N HIS A 251 -14.04 -21.61 -30.34
CA HIS A 251 -12.74 -21.04 -30.01
C HIS A 251 -12.93 -19.82 -29.12
N LEU A 252 -12.47 -19.91 -27.88
CA LEU A 252 -12.56 -18.86 -26.88
C LEU A 252 -11.17 -18.24 -26.72
N HIS A 253 -11.13 -16.91 -26.63
CA HIS A 253 -9.87 -16.21 -26.41
C HIS A 253 -10.00 -15.09 -25.39
N VAL A 254 -8.92 -14.86 -24.63
CA VAL A 254 -8.72 -13.64 -23.85
C VAL A 254 -7.28 -13.18 -23.95
N LYS A 255 -7.09 -11.89 -24.23
CA LYS A 255 -5.80 -11.25 -24.40
C LYS A 255 -5.70 -10.01 -23.52
N ASN A 256 -4.59 -9.88 -22.80
CA ASN A 256 -4.27 -8.64 -22.11
C ASN A 256 -3.57 -7.68 -23.09
N ALA A 257 -4.35 -6.79 -23.71
CA ALA A 257 -3.84 -5.75 -24.59
C ALA A 257 -3.35 -4.50 -23.82
N GLY A 258 -3.43 -4.51 -22.49
CA GLY A 258 -2.95 -3.44 -21.62
C GLY A 258 -1.45 -3.51 -21.32
N GLN A 259 -0.99 -2.58 -20.48
CA GLN A 259 0.42 -2.47 -20.06
C GLN A 259 0.68 -3.06 -18.67
N VAL A 260 -0.37 -3.47 -17.95
CA VAL A 260 -0.28 -3.97 -16.58
C VAL A 260 -0.70 -5.44 -16.51
N PRO A 261 0.04 -6.29 -15.78
CA PRO A 261 -0.39 -7.66 -15.54
C PRO A 261 -1.66 -7.67 -14.67
N VAL A 262 -2.52 -8.65 -14.92
CA VAL A 262 -3.75 -8.85 -14.15
C VAL A 262 -3.84 -10.27 -13.61
N TYR A 263 -4.48 -10.45 -12.46
CA TYR A 263 -4.96 -11.75 -12.03
C TYR A 263 -6.34 -12.00 -12.65
N VAL A 264 -6.54 -13.18 -13.23
CA VAL A 264 -7.87 -13.63 -13.68
C VAL A 264 -8.58 -14.26 -12.49
N LEU A 265 -9.59 -13.57 -11.96
CA LEU A 265 -10.32 -14.00 -10.78
C LEU A 265 -11.23 -15.20 -11.06
N ASP A 266 -11.96 -15.12 -12.18
CA ASP A 266 -12.71 -16.21 -12.77
C ASP A 266 -13.15 -15.82 -14.20
N SER A 267 -13.59 -16.80 -14.97
CA SER A 267 -14.05 -16.62 -16.35
C SER A 267 -15.25 -17.52 -16.61
N ILE A 268 -16.19 -17.05 -17.42
CA ILE A 268 -17.33 -17.84 -17.87
C ILE A 268 -17.57 -17.58 -19.35
N TYR A 269 -17.99 -18.60 -20.07
CA TYR A 269 -18.59 -18.47 -21.38
C TYR A 269 -19.96 -19.13 -21.39
N TRP A 270 -20.83 -18.65 -22.25
CA TRP A 270 -22.15 -19.19 -22.47
C TRP A 270 -22.36 -19.49 -23.93
N ILE A 271 -23.10 -20.57 -24.19
CA ILE A 271 -23.68 -20.88 -25.47
C ILE A 271 -25.19 -20.89 -25.32
N HIS A 272 -25.86 -20.02 -26.08
CA HIS A 272 -27.30 -19.87 -26.09
C HIS A 272 -27.88 -20.20 -27.46
N GLY A 273 -29.05 -20.84 -27.48
CA GLY A 273 -29.87 -21.04 -28.68
C GLY A 273 -31.15 -20.22 -28.59
N GLY A 274 -31.53 -19.53 -29.66
CA GLY A 274 -32.69 -18.66 -29.64
C GLY A 274 -33.10 -18.13 -31.02
N SER A 275 -33.98 -17.13 -31.01
CA SER A 275 -34.37 -16.41 -32.22
C SER A 275 -33.25 -15.47 -32.68
N ALA A 276 -33.07 -15.25 -33.97
CA ALA A 276 -32.02 -14.35 -34.45
C ALA A 276 -32.21 -12.89 -33.98
N SER A 277 -33.47 -12.48 -33.71
CA SER A 277 -33.85 -11.14 -33.26
C SER A 277 -33.78 -10.95 -31.73
N SER A 278 -33.74 -12.03 -30.94
CA SER A 278 -33.61 -11.92 -29.48
C SER A 278 -32.27 -11.31 -29.07
N PHE A 279 -31.25 -11.49 -29.92
CA PHE A 279 -29.89 -11.06 -29.65
C PHE A 279 -29.62 -9.56 -29.91
N SER A 280 -30.47 -8.87 -30.68
CA SER A 280 -30.30 -7.44 -31.03
C SER A 280 -31.07 -6.48 -30.12
N ASP A 281 -32.20 -6.91 -29.55
CA ASP A 281 -33.17 -6.00 -28.94
C ASP A 281 -32.97 -5.77 -27.44
N GLY A 282 -32.03 -6.47 -26.79
CA GLY A 282 -31.77 -6.36 -25.34
C GLY A 282 -32.97 -6.75 -24.44
N LYS A 283 -34.11 -7.09 -25.04
CA LYS A 283 -35.24 -7.73 -24.38
C LYS A 283 -34.87 -9.18 -24.14
N ALA A 284 -35.13 -9.66 -22.94
CA ALA A 284 -35.02 -11.07 -22.58
C ALA A 284 -36.05 -11.90 -23.36
N ALA A 285 -35.82 -12.07 -24.66
CA ALA A 285 -36.39 -13.20 -25.37
C ALA A 285 -35.77 -14.48 -24.79
N ARG A 286 -36.52 -15.58 -24.86
CA ARG A 286 -36.19 -16.87 -24.26
C ARG A 286 -35.02 -17.50 -25.01
N ASP A 287 -33.83 -17.04 -24.70
CA ASP A 287 -32.59 -17.69 -25.10
C ASP A 287 -32.40 -18.89 -24.18
N ASP A 288 -32.39 -20.10 -24.75
CA ASP A 288 -32.12 -21.33 -24.02
C ASP A 288 -30.61 -21.48 -23.83
N LEU A 289 -30.17 -21.62 -22.59
CA LEU A 289 -28.79 -21.96 -22.26
C LEU A 289 -28.53 -23.41 -22.68
N ILE A 290 -27.66 -23.57 -23.67
CA ILE A 290 -27.19 -24.87 -24.13
C ILE A 290 -26.05 -25.35 -23.24
N TYR A 291 -25.10 -24.45 -22.95
CA TYR A 291 -23.91 -24.78 -22.18
C TYR A 291 -23.28 -23.55 -21.55
N ASP A 292 -22.70 -23.71 -20.36
CA ASP A 292 -21.82 -22.73 -19.74
C ASP A 292 -20.56 -23.39 -19.16
N GLY A 293 -19.45 -22.65 -19.14
CA GLY A 293 -18.19 -23.18 -18.61
C GLY A 293 -17.15 -22.10 -18.33
N ALA A 294 -16.08 -22.46 -17.64
CA ALA A 294 -14.90 -21.61 -17.48
C ALA A 294 -13.90 -21.88 -18.62
N PHE A 295 -13.21 -20.83 -19.07
CA PHE A 295 -12.27 -20.95 -20.21
C PHE A 295 -10.88 -20.35 -19.95
N VAL A 296 -10.63 -19.89 -18.73
CA VAL A 296 -9.30 -19.45 -18.28
C VAL A 296 -8.92 -20.28 -17.06
N THR A 297 -8.02 -21.24 -17.28
CA THR A 297 -7.50 -22.12 -16.23
C THR A 297 -5.98 -22.01 -16.10
N PRO A 298 -5.41 -22.16 -14.90
CA PRO A 298 -6.11 -22.20 -13.60
C PRO A 298 -6.66 -20.81 -13.21
N VAL A 299 -7.67 -20.77 -12.33
CA VAL A 299 -8.16 -19.51 -11.76
C VAL A 299 -7.07 -18.86 -10.90
N GLY A 300 -7.06 -17.54 -10.85
CA GLY A 300 -6.03 -16.76 -10.17
C GLY A 300 -4.70 -16.69 -10.92
N ARG A 301 -4.60 -17.27 -12.12
CA ARG A 301 -3.41 -17.08 -12.97
C ARG A 301 -3.19 -15.62 -13.31
N VAL A 302 -1.93 -15.28 -13.52
CA VAL A 302 -1.53 -13.98 -14.03
C VAL A 302 -1.62 -13.99 -15.55
N LEU A 303 -2.19 -12.95 -16.13
CA LEU A 303 -2.16 -12.67 -17.55
C LEU A 303 -1.28 -11.43 -17.79
N ASN A 304 -0.08 -11.64 -18.33
CA ASN A 304 0.88 -10.57 -18.55
C ASN A 304 0.50 -9.70 -19.77
N PRO A 305 1.01 -8.45 -19.87
CA PRO A 305 0.85 -7.63 -21.06
C PRO A 305 1.24 -8.37 -22.34
N GLY A 306 0.34 -8.38 -23.33
CA GLY A 306 0.51 -9.09 -24.61
C GLY A 306 0.19 -10.58 -24.57
N GLU A 307 0.04 -11.19 -23.39
CA GLU A 307 -0.29 -12.61 -23.24
C GLU A 307 -1.75 -12.87 -23.66
N GLU A 308 -1.94 -14.01 -24.32
CA GLU A 308 -3.21 -14.48 -24.84
C GLU A 308 -3.45 -15.92 -24.39
N VAL A 309 -4.69 -16.21 -23.97
CA VAL A 309 -5.17 -17.54 -23.65
C VAL A 309 -6.19 -17.91 -24.69
N LEU A 310 -5.95 -19.04 -25.36
CA LEU A 310 -6.84 -19.65 -26.33
C LEU A 310 -7.34 -20.97 -25.78
N GLN A 311 -8.64 -21.24 -25.90
CA GLN A 311 -9.24 -22.50 -25.51
C GLN A 311 -10.34 -22.89 -26.49
N ASP A 312 -10.25 -24.10 -27.03
CA ASP A 312 -11.34 -24.72 -27.77
C ASP A 312 -12.27 -25.46 -26.80
N ALA A 313 -13.55 -25.13 -26.85
CA ALA A 313 -14.61 -25.79 -26.13
C ALA A 313 -15.48 -26.57 -27.10
N VAL A 314 -15.65 -27.86 -26.87
CA VAL A 314 -16.57 -28.71 -27.63
C VAL A 314 -17.89 -28.79 -26.87
N VAL A 315 -18.96 -28.32 -27.48
CA VAL A 315 -20.30 -28.32 -26.87
C VAL A 315 -21.21 -29.30 -27.57
N GLU A 316 -21.88 -30.13 -26.77
CA GLU A 316 -22.82 -31.15 -27.23
C GLU A 316 -24.25 -30.59 -27.24
N ILE A 317 -24.87 -30.62 -28.41
CA ILE A 317 -26.27 -30.28 -28.62
C ILE A 317 -27.06 -31.56 -28.84
N ASN A 318 -27.93 -31.88 -27.88
CA ASN A 318 -28.79 -33.06 -27.93
C ASN A 318 -30.02 -32.81 -28.81
N ASP A 319 -30.34 -33.83 -29.63
CA ASP A 319 -31.43 -33.86 -30.60
C ASP A 319 -31.45 -32.59 -31.48
N PRO A 320 -30.35 -32.31 -32.20
CA PRO A 320 -30.13 -31.02 -32.83
C PRO A 320 -31.20 -30.67 -33.87
N GLN A 321 -31.85 -31.67 -34.49
CA GLN A 321 -32.94 -31.44 -35.45
C GLN A 321 -34.30 -31.11 -34.81
N ALA A 322 -34.49 -31.44 -33.53
CA ALA A 322 -35.73 -31.14 -32.80
C ALA A 322 -35.70 -29.75 -32.16
N ARG A 323 -34.54 -29.08 -32.16
CA ARG A 323 -34.38 -27.74 -31.60
C ARG A 323 -34.93 -26.68 -32.55
N ASN A 324 -35.77 -25.80 -32.04
CA ASN A 324 -36.33 -24.66 -32.78
C ASN A 324 -35.45 -23.42 -32.67
N TYR A 325 -34.14 -23.56 -32.81
CA TYR A 325 -33.20 -22.44 -32.77
C TYR A 325 -33.05 -21.83 -34.16
N GLU A 326 -33.09 -20.50 -34.24
CA GLU A 326 -32.76 -19.77 -35.47
C GLU A 326 -31.26 -19.47 -35.52
N ALA A 327 -30.68 -19.13 -34.38
CA ALA A 327 -29.26 -18.87 -34.24
C ALA A 327 -28.71 -19.40 -32.91
N ILE A 328 -27.42 -19.71 -32.92
CA ILE A 328 -26.62 -19.98 -31.72
C ILE A 328 -25.67 -18.82 -31.49
N LYS A 329 -25.52 -18.46 -30.23
CA LYS A 329 -24.67 -17.38 -29.74
C LYS A 329 -23.63 -17.95 -28.79
N ALA A 330 -22.39 -17.52 -28.93
CA ALA A 330 -21.33 -17.72 -27.95
C ALA A 330 -20.87 -16.37 -27.39
N GLN A 331 -20.68 -16.30 -26.08
CA GLN A 331 -20.23 -15.09 -25.41
C GLN A 331 -19.34 -15.41 -24.22
N THR A 332 -18.32 -14.59 -24.00
CA THR A 332 -17.38 -14.71 -22.88
C THR A 332 -17.51 -13.56 -21.89
N GLU A 333 -17.18 -13.81 -20.63
CA GLU A 333 -17.03 -12.83 -19.57
C GLU A 333 -15.86 -13.21 -18.67
N VAL A 334 -15.02 -12.24 -18.33
CA VAL A 334 -13.84 -12.44 -17.48
C VAL A 334 -13.79 -11.37 -16.42
N TYR A 335 -13.53 -11.77 -15.17
CA TYR A 335 -13.25 -10.85 -14.08
C TYR A 335 -11.75 -10.81 -13.82
N VAL A 336 -11.19 -9.62 -13.85
CA VAL A 336 -9.77 -9.39 -13.64
C VAL A 336 -9.53 -8.36 -12.56
N ILE A 337 -8.36 -8.43 -11.95
CA ILE A 337 -7.90 -7.43 -11.00
C ILE A 337 -6.41 -7.17 -11.21
N ARG A 338 -5.97 -5.93 -11.02
CA ARG A 338 -4.60 -5.53 -11.36
C ARG A 338 -3.58 -6.13 -10.40
N LYS A 339 -2.56 -6.79 -10.95
CA LYS A 339 -1.46 -7.40 -10.17
C LYS A 339 -0.51 -6.36 -9.57
N ASP A 340 -0.43 -5.15 -10.14
CA ASP A 340 0.43 -4.09 -9.59
C ASP A 340 -0.19 -3.34 -8.40
N ARG A 341 -1.47 -3.62 -8.08
CA ARG A 341 -2.20 -2.98 -6.97
C ARG A 341 -2.34 -3.85 -5.73
N MET A 342 -2.27 -5.17 -5.90
CA MET A 342 -2.43 -6.11 -4.82
C MET A 342 -1.73 -7.43 -5.13
N THR A 343 -1.42 -8.19 -4.09
CA THR A 343 -0.96 -9.57 -4.21
C THR A 343 -2.04 -10.53 -3.77
N MET A 344 -2.13 -11.62 -4.52
CA MET A 344 -3.01 -12.75 -4.24
C MET A 344 -2.13 -14.00 -4.03
N PRO A 345 -2.42 -14.83 -3.04
CA PRO A 345 -1.75 -16.11 -2.81
C PRO A 345 -1.76 -16.99 -4.06
N ALA A 346 -0.66 -17.72 -4.28
CA ALA A 346 -0.48 -18.61 -5.42
C ALA A 346 -1.46 -19.80 -5.42
N ASP A 347 -2.05 -20.12 -4.28
CA ASP A 347 -3.00 -21.22 -4.07
C ASP A 347 -4.47 -20.77 -4.13
N TYR A 348 -4.77 -19.62 -4.77
CA TYR A 348 -6.13 -19.12 -4.95
C TYR A 348 -7.11 -20.19 -5.46
N GLU A 349 -6.71 -21.03 -6.42
CA GLU A 349 -7.52 -22.14 -6.92
C GLU A 349 -7.91 -23.15 -5.83
N ARG A 350 -7.03 -23.42 -4.86
CA ARG A 350 -7.30 -24.34 -3.74
C ARG A 350 -8.32 -23.78 -2.75
N SER A 351 -8.63 -22.49 -2.83
CA SER A 351 -9.69 -21.88 -2.02
C SER A 351 -11.11 -22.27 -2.44
N LYS A 352 -11.26 -23.04 -3.53
CA LYS A 352 -12.58 -23.48 -4.02
C LYS A 352 -13.37 -24.21 -2.94
N ALA A 353 -14.56 -23.70 -2.67
CA ALA A 353 -15.60 -24.37 -1.92
C ALA A 353 -16.75 -24.74 -2.86
N VAL A 354 -17.32 -25.93 -2.66
CA VAL A 354 -18.48 -26.45 -3.40
C VAL A 354 -19.47 -27.11 -2.44
N GLY A 355 -20.75 -27.17 -2.82
CA GLY A 355 -21.80 -27.90 -2.11
C GLY A 355 -21.87 -27.57 -0.62
N ALA A 356 -21.85 -28.60 0.24
CA ALA A 356 -21.97 -28.46 1.69
C ALA A 356 -20.87 -27.58 2.34
N ARG A 357 -19.70 -27.42 1.69
CA ARG A 357 -18.67 -26.51 2.18
C ARG A 357 -19.09 -25.05 2.03
N ILE A 358 -19.76 -24.70 0.93
CA ILE A 358 -20.32 -23.36 0.77
C ILE A 358 -21.37 -23.10 1.84
N SER A 359 -22.31 -24.01 2.02
CA SER A 359 -23.39 -23.84 3.00
C SER A 359 -22.89 -23.70 4.43
N ARG A 360 -21.85 -24.46 4.83
CA ARG A 360 -21.23 -24.35 6.16
C ARG A 360 -20.47 -23.04 6.37
N GLU A 361 -19.84 -22.54 5.32
CA GLU A 361 -19.04 -21.31 5.34
C GLU A 361 -19.81 -20.10 4.79
N ALA A 362 -21.14 -20.23 4.65
CA ALA A 362 -22.01 -19.20 4.09
C ALA A 362 -22.14 -18.06 5.10
N GLY A 363 -21.83 -16.85 4.65
CA GLY A 363 -22.05 -15.64 5.43
C GLY A 363 -23.47 -15.09 5.21
N GLY A 364 -23.92 -14.23 6.14
CA GLY A 364 -25.09 -13.40 5.90
C GLY A 364 -24.87 -12.55 4.65
N GLY A 365 -25.72 -12.75 3.64
CA GLY A 365 -25.65 -12.03 2.38
C GLY A 365 -24.87 -12.72 1.26
N ASP A 366 -24.35 -13.94 1.43
CA ASP A 366 -23.81 -14.71 0.29
C ASP A 366 -24.90 -14.93 -0.79
N PRO A 367 -24.56 -14.95 -2.10
CA PRO A 367 -25.54 -15.12 -3.14
C PRO A 367 -26.24 -16.50 -3.04
N PRO A 368 -27.57 -16.57 -3.21
CA PRO A 368 -28.28 -17.85 -3.27
C PRO A 368 -27.84 -18.65 -4.50
N ASN A 369 -27.99 -19.97 -4.47
CA ASN A 369 -27.71 -20.86 -5.61
C ASN A 369 -26.26 -20.79 -6.15
N ALA A 370 -25.28 -20.52 -5.27
CA ALA A 370 -23.88 -20.59 -5.65
C ALA A 370 -23.43 -22.04 -5.89
N GLU A 371 -22.92 -22.33 -7.09
CA GLU A 371 -22.37 -23.65 -7.46
C GLU A 371 -20.99 -23.86 -6.83
N TYR A 372 -20.14 -22.85 -6.93
CA TYR A 372 -18.83 -22.81 -6.28
C TYR A 372 -18.48 -21.41 -5.78
N ARG A 373 -17.52 -21.33 -4.86
CA ARG A 373 -16.93 -20.09 -4.37
C ARG A 373 -15.42 -20.18 -4.26
N TYR A 374 -14.69 -19.20 -4.79
CA TYR A 374 -13.28 -18.95 -4.45
C TYR A 374 -13.20 -17.82 -3.42
N ARG A 375 -12.22 -17.91 -2.51
CA ARG A 375 -12.06 -16.94 -1.44
C ARG A 375 -10.60 -16.83 -1.03
N SER A 376 -10.03 -15.64 -1.14
CA SER A 376 -8.66 -15.39 -0.69
C SER A 376 -8.49 -14.02 -0.06
N ASP A 377 -7.67 -13.96 0.96
CA ASP A 377 -7.19 -12.68 1.44
C ASP A 377 -6.22 -12.07 0.43
N ILE A 378 -6.16 -10.74 0.40
CA ILE A 378 -5.28 -9.99 -0.47
C ILE A 378 -4.47 -8.99 0.35
N SER A 379 -3.25 -8.71 -0.11
CA SER A 379 -2.40 -7.64 0.40
C SER A 379 -2.29 -6.53 -0.63
N ASN A 380 -2.18 -5.28 -0.18
CA ASN A 380 -1.93 -4.14 -1.07
C ASN A 380 -0.50 -4.21 -1.63
N SER A 381 -0.22 -3.40 -2.63
CA SER A 381 1.09 -3.33 -3.30
C SER A 381 2.25 -2.81 -2.44
N SER A 382 1.98 -2.29 -1.24
CA SER A 382 2.98 -1.87 -0.28
C SER A 382 2.55 -2.11 1.17
N GLU A 383 3.53 -2.30 2.04
CA GLU A 383 3.37 -2.56 3.47
C GLU A 383 2.77 -1.34 4.18
N ILE A 384 3.13 -0.12 3.76
CA ILE A 384 2.50 1.09 4.32
C ILE A 384 0.97 1.07 4.12
N LEU A 385 0.48 0.58 2.99
CA LEU A 385 -0.95 0.42 2.74
C LEU A 385 -1.55 -0.74 3.52
N ASN A 386 -0.82 -1.83 3.75
CA ASN A 386 -1.27 -2.94 4.59
C ASN A 386 -1.44 -2.55 6.05
N LEU A 387 -0.60 -1.64 6.56
CA LEU A 387 -0.67 -1.15 7.94
C LEU A 387 -1.74 -0.05 8.14
N THR A 388 -1.96 0.77 7.10
CA THR A 388 -2.91 1.90 7.18
C THR A 388 -4.33 1.50 6.81
N ARG A 389 -4.51 0.47 5.98
CA ARG A 389 -5.83 0.07 5.49
C ARG A 389 -6.28 -1.25 6.12
N ARG A 390 -7.61 -1.43 6.21
CA ARG A 390 -8.17 -2.69 6.69
C ARG A 390 -7.85 -3.83 5.70
N ARG A 391 -7.50 -5.01 6.22
CA ARG A 391 -7.33 -6.24 5.44
C ARG A 391 -8.55 -6.46 4.56
N GLN A 392 -8.32 -6.77 3.29
CA GLN A 392 -9.38 -7.10 2.34
C GLN A 392 -9.28 -8.56 1.92
N ARG A 393 -10.40 -9.04 1.40
CA ARG A 393 -10.57 -10.37 0.86
C ARG A 393 -11.32 -10.26 -0.45
N ILE A 394 -10.92 -11.08 -1.41
CA ILE A 394 -11.67 -11.31 -2.63
C ILE A 394 -12.49 -12.58 -2.44
N SER A 395 -13.77 -12.50 -2.78
CA SER A 395 -14.63 -13.67 -2.91
C SER A 395 -15.27 -13.65 -4.29
N VAL A 396 -15.29 -14.81 -4.93
CA VAL A 396 -15.85 -14.99 -6.28
C VAL A 396 -16.79 -16.18 -6.24
N TRP A 397 -18.01 -16.00 -6.72
CA TRP A 397 -19.02 -17.05 -6.77
C TRP A 397 -19.44 -17.24 -8.22
N LYS A 398 -19.63 -18.50 -8.62
CA LYS A 398 -20.47 -18.83 -9.76
C LYS A 398 -21.87 -19.11 -9.25
N VAL A 399 -22.83 -18.33 -9.72
CA VAL A 399 -24.23 -18.37 -9.28
C VAL A 399 -25.10 -18.81 -10.43
N ASN A 400 -25.97 -19.77 -10.17
CA ASN A 400 -26.91 -20.26 -11.16
C ASN A 400 -28.23 -19.45 -11.09
N TYR A 401 -28.50 -18.66 -12.13
CA TYR A 401 -29.75 -17.93 -12.31
C TYR A 401 -30.63 -18.53 -13.43
N GLY A 402 -30.52 -19.84 -13.69
CA GLY A 402 -31.18 -20.51 -14.81
C GLY A 402 -30.42 -20.24 -16.10
N GLU A 403 -31.07 -19.59 -17.07
CA GLU A 403 -30.51 -19.35 -18.42
C GLU A 403 -29.28 -18.42 -18.44
N TRP A 404 -29.01 -17.72 -17.33
CA TRP A 404 -27.92 -16.74 -17.24
C TRP A 404 -27.08 -16.95 -15.99
N PRO A 405 -26.33 -18.07 -15.87
CA PRO A 405 -25.39 -18.24 -14.77
C PRO A 405 -24.38 -17.10 -14.80
N ALA A 406 -24.02 -16.57 -13.65
CA ALA A 406 -23.20 -15.37 -13.56
C ALA A 406 -22.08 -15.54 -12.53
N ILE A 407 -21.00 -14.80 -12.74
CA ILE A 407 -19.96 -14.64 -11.74
C ILE A 407 -20.29 -13.40 -10.91
N VAL A 408 -20.28 -13.56 -9.59
CA VAL A 408 -20.38 -12.46 -8.64
C VAL A 408 -19.03 -12.29 -7.97
N VAL A 409 -18.52 -11.06 -7.91
CA VAL A 409 -17.22 -10.75 -7.30
C VAL A 409 -17.38 -9.71 -6.21
N ASP A 410 -16.77 -9.96 -5.06
CA ASP A 410 -16.76 -9.02 -3.94
C ASP A 410 -15.33 -8.79 -3.47
N VAL A 411 -14.99 -7.52 -3.21
CA VAL A 411 -13.72 -7.14 -2.58
C VAL A 411 -14.05 -6.34 -1.34
N SER A 412 -13.92 -6.96 -0.18
CA SER A 412 -14.40 -6.39 1.09
C SER A 412 -13.60 -6.90 2.29
N PRO A 413 -13.68 -6.21 3.44
CA PRO A 413 -13.08 -6.71 4.66
C PRO A 413 -13.70 -8.04 5.10
N PRO A 414 -12.98 -8.89 5.85
CA PRO A 414 -13.56 -10.11 6.40
C PRO A 414 -14.82 -9.82 7.23
N GLY A 415 -15.94 -10.45 6.85
CA GLY A 415 -17.24 -10.32 7.51
C GLY A 415 -18.17 -9.27 6.91
N ASP A 416 -17.65 -8.38 6.05
CA ASP A 416 -18.45 -7.42 5.30
C ASP A 416 -18.70 -7.94 3.87
N ARG A 417 -19.71 -7.40 3.18
CA ARG A 417 -19.98 -7.72 1.77
C ARG A 417 -20.22 -6.43 0.98
N ILE A 418 -19.34 -6.17 0.01
CA ILE A 418 -19.48 -5.06 -0.95
C ILE A 418 -19.48 -5.69 -2.34
N VAL A 419 -20.67 -5.83 -2.90
CA VAL A 419 -20.87 -6.50 -4.18
C VAL A 419 -20.40 -5.61 -5.32
N PHE A 420 -19.59 -6.15 -6.21
CA PHE A 420 -19.27 -5.49 -7.47
C PHE A 420 -20.49 -5.54 -8.39
N ASP A 421 -21.14 -4.39 -8.57
CA ASP A 421 -22.31 -4.24 -9.46
C ASP A 421 -21.82 -3.73 -10.82
N PRO A 422 -21.65 -4.59 -11.83
CA PRO A 422 -20.99 -4.19 -13.06
C PRO A 422 -21.82 -3.23 -13.92
N VAL A 423 -23.08 -2.95 -13.54
CA VAL A 423 -23.94 -1.95 -14.18
C VAL A 423 -23.77 -0.59 -13.50
N SER A 424 -23.43 -0.55 -12.20
CA SER A 424 -23.30 0.68 -11.42
C SER A 424 -21.84 1.04 -11.13
N VAL A 425 -21.20 1.71 -12.09
CA VAL A 425 -19.79 2.15 -11.96
C VAL A 425 -19.56 2.97 -10.68
N TYR A 426 -20.48 3.87 -10.33
CA TYR A 426 -20.36 4.72 -9.14
C TYR A 426 -20.33 3.93 -7.82
N LYS A 427 -21.05 2.81 -7.71
CA LYS A 427 -21.00 1.94 -6.52
C LYS A 427 -19.66 1.21 -6.41
N ASN A 428 -19.04 0.92 -7.54
CA ASN A 428 -17.78 0.17 -7.60
C ASN A 428 -16.54 1.06 -7.62
N GLN A 429 -16.69 2.38 -7.74
CA GLN A 429 -15.61 3.33 -7.94
C GLN A 429 -14.44 3.09 -6.97
N LYS A 430 -14.74 2.88 -5.68
CA LYS A 430 -13.71 2.61 -4.67
C LYS A 430 -12.89 1.35 -4.96
N VAL A 431 -13.51 0.27 -5.42
CA VAL A 431 -12.83 -1.01 -5.70
C VAL A 431 -12.10 -0.95 -7.05
N ILE A 432 -12.69 -0.28 -8.04
CA ILE A 432 -12.07 -0.03 -9.36
C ILE A 432 -10.82 0.83 -9.17
N ASP A 433 -10.89 1.95 -8.45
CA ASP A 433 -9.75 2.85 -8.26
C ASP A 433 -8.65 2.20 -7.41
N ARG A 434 -9.05 1.46 -6.38
CA ARG A 434 -8.11 0.86 -5.42
C ARG A 434 -7.40 -0.36 -5.98
N TYR A 435 -8.11 -1.22 -6.71
CA TYR A 435 -7.60 -2.53 -7.13
C TYR A 435 -7.62 -2.78 -8.63
N GLY A 436 -8.26 -1.91 -9.42
CA GLY A 436 -8.47 -2.14 -10.85
C GLY A 436 -9.31 -3.37 -11.13
N LEU A 437 -10.28 -3.68 -10.26
CA LEU A 437 -11.26 -4.74 -10.54
C LEU A 437 -12.05 -4.35 -11.77
N THR A 438 -12.15 -5.23 -12.76
CA THR A 438 -12.88 -4.97 -14.00
C THR A 438 -13.55 -6.24 -14.49
N ARG A 439 -14.79 -6.09 -14.97
CA ARG A 439 -15.50 -7.10 -15.74
C ARG A 439 -15.29 -6.80 -17.22
N VAL A 440 -14.82 -7.78 -17.97
CA VAL A 440 -14.67 -7.68 -19.42
C VAL A 440 -15.61 -8.67 -20.06
N ARG A 441 -16.62 -8.14 -20.76
CA ARG A 441 -17.54 -8.94 -21.57
C ARG A 441 -17.00 -8.98 -22.99
N GLY A 442 -16.74 -10.17 -23.50
CA GLY A 442 -16.12 -10.36 -24.79
C GLY A 442 -17.06 -10.10 -25.96
N SER A 443 -16.47 -10.10 -27.17
CA SER A 443 -17.23 -10.09 -28.41
C SER A 443 -18.17 -11.29 -28.46
N MET A 444 -19.33 -11.05 -29.06
CA MET A 444 -20.38 -12.05 -29.25
C MET A 444 -20.21 -12.64 -30.64
N ALA A 445 -20.04 -13.96 -30.72
CA ALA A 445 -20.20 -14.67 -31.99
C ALA A 445 -21.62 -15.18 -32.10
N GLN A 446 -22.22 -15.04 -33.28
CA GLN A 446 -23.53 -15.58 -33.60
C GLN A 446 -23.44 -16.29 -34.96
N MET A 447 -24.00 -17.49 -35.04
CA MET A 447 -24.08 -18.25 -36.28
C MET A 447 -25.52 -18.75 -36.49
N PRO A 448 -26.07 -18.67 -37.71
CA PRO A 448 -27.36 -19.29 -38.03
C PRO A 448 -27.33 -20.77 -37.70
N TYR A 449 -28.33 -21.26 -36.96
CA TYR A 449 -28.34 -22.65 -36.48
C TYR A 449 -28.40 -23.65 -37.64
N ARG A 450 -29.10 -23.29 -38.73
CA ARG A 450 -29.15 -24.09 -39.96
C ARG A 450 -27.78 -24.26 -40.61
N GLU A 451 -26.96 -23.20 -40.61
CA GLU A 451 -25.60 -23.26 -41.18
C GLU A 451 -24.72 -24.24 -40.39
N LEU A 452 -24.82 -24.25 -39.05
CA LEU A 452 -24.13 -25.24 -38.21
C LEU A 452 -24.62 -26.67 -38.49
N LEU A 453 -25.92 -26.88 -38.65
CA LEU A 453 -26.47 -28.20 -38.99
C LEU A 453 -25.99 -28.70 -40.35
N ASP A 454 -25.89 -27.82 -41.35
CA ASP A 454 -25.45 -28.17 -42.69
C ASP A 454 -23.95 -28.48 -42.72
N LYS A 455 -23.13 -27.67 -42.03
CA LYS A 455 -21.70 -27.94 -41.81
C LYS A 455 -21.48 -29.29 -41.11
N ALA A 456 -22.27 -29.59 -40.08
CA ALA A 456 -22.18 -30.86 -39.35
C ALA A 456 -22.55 -32.11 -40.16
N ARG A 457 -23.21 -31.96 -41.31
CA ARG A 457 -23.59 -33.05 -42.21
C ARG A 457 -22.60 -33.27 -43.36
N SER A 458 -21.78 -32.26 -43.67
CA SER A 458 -20.82 -32.33 -44.78
C SER A 458 -19.51 -33.04 -44.43
N ASP A 459 -19.24 -33.18 -43.12
CA ASP A 459 -18.13 -33.98 -42.55
C ASP A 459 -18.62 -35.37 -42.14
#